data_AF-A0A667WPB7-F1
#
_entry.id   AF-A0A667WPB7-F1
#
_cell.length_a   1.000
_cell.length_b   1.000
_cell.length_c   1.000
_cell.angle_alpha   90.00
_cell.angle_beta   90.00
_cell.angle_gamma   90.00
#
_symmetry.space_group_name_H-M   'P 1'
#
loop_
_entity.id
_entity.type
_entity.pdbx_description
1 polymer ?
#
loop_
_entity_poly.entity_id
_entity_poly.type
_entity_poly.pdbx_seq_one_letter_code
_entity_poly.pdbx_strand_id
1 'polypeptide(L)'
;FDGEFFQLPSICNHVLASDCKGSYENFNIQMRRKLVNNVPTISKIVMKLEGNVIEIDDKYRNQTCGLCGDFNRSPLYDEFMENDEQITVDNFAETYKVDGPTEYCEEPEIQPLKDCADKQIFEDIFAFSAFSDCAPRLDVVGFSEACMADMCYCANNDSSCLCKTISEFSRQCVHAGGMPQQWRSENFCRNCPYNMEFLECSSACPDTCSNPEASQTCDSHCIDSCTCPPGTVYDDISKSGCVKVKECPCAHNGRVYSSGESVCDGGQWTCTEKDCPVTCSVEGGAHINTFDGKVYTFHGDCSYVLTTVLNHTHTRAASNYYFHRQVIVHSVTLSLYSQSVVSYTHTHTHTHTYTHTHIQPTVCRSGPFTTCYVLF
;
A
#
# COMPACT_ATOMS: atom_id res chain seq x y z
N PHE A 1 -3.04 0.59 -29.82
CA PHE A 1 -3.45 1.72 -28.94
C PHE A 1 -4.61 2.48 -29.58
N ASP A 2 -4.98 2.08 -30.80
CA ASP A 2 -5.76 2.87 -31.72
C ASP A 2 -7.17 2.30 -31.93
N GLY A 3 -7.48 1.16 -31.29
CA GLY A 3 -8.82 0.59 -31.11
C GLY A 3 -8.97 -0.87 -31.50
N GLU A 4 -7.86 -1.57 -31.76
CA GLU A 4 -7.83 -2.87 -32.42
C GLU A 4 -8.04 -4.01 -31.44
N PHE A 5 -9.03 -4.87 -31.75
CA PHE A 5 -9.34 -6.08 -31.00
C PHE A 5 -8.82 -7.30 -31.74
N PHE A 6 -8.07 -8.15 -31.05
CA PHE A 6 -7.61 -9.42 -31.58
C PHE A 6 -7.46 -10.47 -30.48
N GLN A 7 -7.63 -11.74 -30.85
CA GLN A 7 -7.40 -12.87 -29.95
C GLN A 7 -6.05 -13.50 -30.28
N LEU A 8 -5.14 -13.50 -29.31
CA LEU A 8 -3.86 -14.19 -29.38
C LEU A 8 -3.76 -15.20 -28.23
N PRO A 9 -4.09 -16.49 -28.45
CA PRO A 9 -4.09 -17.50 -27.39
C PRO A 9 -2.69 -18.10 -27.16
N SER A 10 -1.67 -17.24 -27.21
CA SER A 10 -0.28 -17.59 -26.95
C SER A 10 0.03 -17.74 -25.45
N ILE A 11 0.94 -18.66 -25.12
CA ILE A 11 1.51 -18.82 -23.78
C ILE A 11 2.93 -18.26 -23.66
N CYS A 12 3.50 -17.82 -24.76
CA CYS A 12 4.86 -17.30 -24.82
C CYS A 12 4.96 -15.88 -24.23
N ASN A 13 6.19 -15.48 -23.93
CA ASN A 13 6.45 -14.13 -23.44
C ASN A 13 6.44 -13.17 -24.63
N HIS A 14 5.71 -12.07 -24.51
CA HIS A 14 5.58 -11.07 -25.57
C HIS A 14 5.86 -9.67 -25.05
N VAL A 15 6.45 -8.82 -25.89
CA VAL A 15 6.47 -7.38 -25.65
C VAL A 15 5.06 -6.83 -25.90
N LEU A 16 4.41 -6.37 -24.83
CA LEU A 16 3.09 -5.76 -24.90
C LEU A 16 3.20 -4.32 -25.41
N ALA A 17 4.07 -3.53 -24.80
CA ALA A 17 4.37 -2.17 -25.23
C ALA A 17 5.80 -1.81 -24.83
N SER A 18 6.52 -1.14 -25.72
CA SER A 18 7.86 -0.60 -25.47
C SER A 18 8.03 0.73 -26.21
N ASP A 19 8.92 1.59 -25.72
CA ASP A 19 9.40 2.75 -26.49
C ASP A 19 10.52 2.30 -27.43
N CYS A 20 10.21 2.26 -28.73
CA CYS A 20 11.07 1.64 -29.73
C CYS A 20 11.70 2.64 -30.70
N LYS A 21 11.24 3.91 -30.68
CA LYS A 21 11.76 4.97 -31.56
C LYS A 21 12.50 6.07 -30.81
N GLY A 22 12.54 6.02 -29.48
CA GLY A 22 13.40 6.86 -28.66
C GLY A 22 14.90 6.55 -28.83
N SER A 23 15.76 7.46 -28.37
CA SER A 23 17.21 7.21 -28.27
C SER A 23 17.57 6.22 -27.16
N TYR A 24 16.66 6.02 -26.22
CA TYR A 24 16.74 5.08 -25.11
C TYR A 24 15.35 4.45 -24.92
N GLU A 25 15.33 3.20 -24.45
CA GLU A 25 14.09 2.49 -24.12
C GLU A 25 13.60 2.98 -22.74
N ASN A 26 12.67 3.96 -22.73
CA ASN A 26 12.12 4.53 -21.50
C ASN A 26 11.30 3.51 -20.69
N PHE A 27 10.62 2.61 -21.39
CA PHE A 27 9.87 1.52 -20.77
C PHE A 27 9.83 0.29 -21.68
N ASN A 28 9.73 -0.88 -21.06
CA ASN A 28 9.45 -2.15 -21.72
C ASN A 28 8.50 -2.97 -20.85
N ILE A 29 7.33 -3.28 -21.39
CA ILE A 29 6.28 -4.06 -20.73
C ILE A 29 6.16 -5.38 -21.45
N GLN A 30 6.38 -6.47 -20.73
CA GLN A 30 6.25 -7.82 -21.25
C GLN A 30 5.20 -8.60 -20.48
N MET A 31 4.50 -9.48 -21.18
CA MET A 31 3.48 -10.34 -20.61
C MET A 31 3.74 -11.78 -21.02
N ARG A 32 3.68 -12.68 -20.03
CA ARG A 32 3.68 -14.13 -20.24
C ARG A 32 2.38 -14.71 -19.70
N ARG A 33 1.81 -15.67 -20.42
CA ARG A 33 0.64 -16.43 -20.00
C ARG A 33 1.02 -17.85 -19.60
N LYS A 34 0.09 -18.58 -19.00
CA LYS A 34 0.15 -20.02 -18.75
C LYS A 34 -1.23 -20.62 -18.94
N LEU A 35 -1.30 -21.90 -19.29
CA LEU A 35 -2.59 -22.59 -19.33
C LEU A 35 -3.07 -22.90 -17.91
N VAL A 36 -4.28 -22.46 -17.60
CA VAL A 36 -5.04 -22.88 -16.43
C VAL A 36 -6.37 -23.42 -16.94
N ASN A 37 -6.65 -24.71 -16.72
CA ASN A 37 -7.84 -25.38 -17.27
C ASN A 37 -8.00 -25.19 -18.79
N ASN A 38 -6.90 -25.26 -19.54
CA ASN A 38 -6.84 -25.03 -21.00
C ASN A 38 -7.17 -23.58 -21.45
N VAL A 39 -7.20 -22.62 -20.53
CA VAL A 39 -7.40 -21.20 -20.83
C VAL A 39 -6.09 -20.44 -20.60
N PRO A 40 -5.55 -19.71 -21.59
CA PRO A 40 -4.40 -18.83 -21.40
C PRO A 40 -4.71 -17.75 -20.35
N THR A 41 -3.99 -17.79 -19.23
CA THR A 41 -4.15 -16.85 -18.12
C THR A 41 -2.83 -16.13 -17.88
N ILE A 42 -2.87 -14.81 -17.64
CA ILE A 42 -1.67 -14.02 -17.34
C ILE A 42 -0.96 -14.63 -16.14
N SER A 43 0.31 -15.00 -16.34
CA SER A 43 1.14 -15.64 -15.32
C SER A 43 2.21 -14.69 -14.78
N LYS A 44 2.68 -13.77 -15.63
CA LYS A 44 3.74 -12.82 -15.29
C LYS A 44 3.59 -11.55 -16.14
N ILE A 45 3.73 -10.40 -15.48
CA ILE A 45 3.96 -9.11 -16.13
C ILE A 45 5.33 -8.63 -15.69
N VAL A 46 6.19 -8.28 -16.64
CA VAL A 46 7.50 -7.68 -16.38
C VAL A 46 7.45 -6.25 -16.89
N MET A 47 7.72 -5.29 -16.00
CA MET A 47 7.82 -3.88 -16.36
C MET A 47 9.23 -3.40 -16.04
N LYS A 48 9.95 -2.93 -17.04
CA LYS A 48 11.21 -2.21 -16.90
C LYS A 48 10.94 -0.75 -17.18
N LEU A 49 10.99 0.09 -16.14
CA LEU A 49 10.65 1.51 -16.22
C LEU A 49 11.82 2.36 -15.76
N GLU A 50 12.09 3.44 -16.48
CA GLU A 50 12.97 4.51 -16.00
C GLU A 50 12.23 5.56 -15.15
N GLY A 51 10.93 5.37 -14.87
CA GLY A 51 10.07 6.27 -14.07
C GLY A 51 8.98 5.55 -13.25
N ASN A 52 8.19 6.33 -12.50
CA ASN A 52 7.29 5.81 -11.45
C ASN A 52 5.84 5.53 -11.89
N VAL A 53 5.39 6.02 -13.06
CA VAL A 53 4.00 5.83 -13.56
C VAL A 53 4.03 5.67 -15.07
N ILE A 54 3.35 4.64 -15.60
CA ILE A 54 3.09 4.48 -17.04
C ILE A 54 1.63 4.83 -17.30
N GLU A 55 1.41 6.08 -17.66
CA GLU A 55 0.30 6.43 -18.55
C GLU A 55 0.95 6.80 -19.88
N ILE A 56 0.52 6.17 -20.98
CA ILE A 56 1.09 6.43 -22.30
C ILE A 56 0.57 7.80 -22.75
N ASP A 57 1.32 8.84 -22.42
CA ASP A 57 1.05 10.21 -22.83
C ASP A 57 1.22 10.40 -24.35
N ASP A 58 0.53 11.40 -24.92
CA ASP A 58 0.59 11.75 -26.34
C ASP A 58 2.00 12.01 -26.87
N LYS A 59 2.96 12.31 -25.99
CA LYS A 59 4.38 12.39 -26.36
C LYS A 59 4.94 11.10 -26.93
N TYR A 60 4.32 9.93 -26.68
CA TYR A 60 4.74 8.63 -27.21
C TYR A 60 4.05 8.26 -28.54
N ARG A 61 3.23 9.16 -29.10
CA ARG A 61 2.59 8.94 -30.39
C ARG A 61 3.62 8.59 -31.47
N ASN A 62 3.34 7.54 -32.24
CA ASN A 62 4.22 6.95 -33.26
C ASN A 62 5.56 6.40 -32.73
N GLN A 63 5.79 6.32 -31.42
CA GLN A 63 7.07 5.87 -30.85
C GLN A 63 7.00 4.49 -30.19
N THR A 64 5.79 4.00 -29.90
CA THR A 64 5.62 2.70 -29.28
C THR A 64 5.82 1.57 -30.29
N CYS A 65 6.12 0.38 -29.80
CA CYS A 65 5.94 -0.87 -30.51
C CYS A 65 5.59 -1.99 -29.52
N GLY A 66 5.21 -3.16 -30.03
CA GLY A 66 4.69 -4.28 -29.25
C GLY A 66 3.29 -4.67 -29.68
N LEU A 67 2.68 -5.61 -28.96
CA LEU A 67 1.32 -6.06 -29.23
C LEU A 67 0.25 -4.95 -29.06
N CYS A 68 0.55 -3.87 -28.35
CA CYS A 68 -0.30 -2.68 -28.25
C CYS A 68 -0.09 -1.69 -29.40
N GLY A 69 0.73 -1.98 -30.40
CA GLY A 69 0.89 -1.16 -31.59
C GLY A 69 1.76 0.09 -31.41
N ASP A 70 1.72 0.94 -32.42
CA ASP A 70 2.61 2.10 -32.58
C ASP A 70 2.01 3.43 -32.11
N PHE A 71 0.74 3.42 -31.69
CA PHE A 71 0.00 4.58 -31.19
C PHE A 71 -0.01 5.72 -32.22
N ASN A 72 -0.31 5.41 -33.47
CA ASN A 72 -0.33 6.39 -34.56
C ASN A 72 -1.71 7.06 -34.74
N ARG A 73 -2.77 6.47 -34.17
CA ARG A 73 -4.20 6.83 -34.30
C ARG A 73 -4.72 6.80 -35.73
N SER A 74 -4.23 5.88 -36.55
CA SER A 74 -4.57 5.74 -37.96
C SER A 74 -5.39 4.47 -38.21
N PRO A 75 -6.70 4.57 -38.45
CA PRO A 75 -7.53 3.39 -38.71
C PRO A 75 -7.26 2.75 -40.08
N LEU A 76 -6.54 3.44 -40.99
CA LEU A 76 -6.17 2.93 -42.32
C LEU A 76 -4.82 2.18 -42.32
N TYR A 77 -3.99 2.46 -41.33
CA TYR A 77 -2.67 1.86 -41.17
C TYR A 77 -2.63 1.31 -39.75
N ASP A 78 -3.44 0.27 -39.56
CA ASP A 78 -3.53 -0.46 -38.31
C ASP A 78 -2.28 -1.34 -38.09
N GLU A 79 -2.20 -1.98 -36.93
CA GLU A 79 -1.09 -2.82 -36.54
C GLU A 79 -0.89 -4.05 -37.44
N PHE A 80 -1.89 -4.40 -38.26
CA PHE A 80 -1.88 -5.55 -39.15
C PHE A 80 -1.55 -5.18 -40.59
N MET A 81 -0.98 -4.01 -40.83
CA MET A 81 -0.49 -3.58 -42.15
C MET A 81 1.04 -3.53 -42.17
N GLU A 82 1.66 -4.35 -43.04
CA GLU A 82 3.11 -4.35 -43.27
C GLU A 82 3.39 -4.25 -44.78
N ASN A 83 4.18 -3.26 -45.21
CA ASN A 83 4.49 -2.99 -46.63
C ASN A 83 3.24 -2.88 -47.53
N ASP A 84 2.19 -2.22 -47.04
CA ASP A 84 0.87 -2.10 -47.69
C ASP A 84 0.11 -3.42 -47.90
N GLU A 85 0.52 -4.50 -47.21
CA GLU A 85 -0.17 -5.79 -47.20
C GLU A 85 -0.71 -6.12 -45.80
N GLN A 86 -1.88 -6.76 -45.75
CA GLN A 86 -2.49 -7.19 -44.51
C GLN A 86 -1.82 -8.47 -44.00
N ILE A 87 -1.30 -8.44 -42.78
CA ILE A 87 -0.70 -9.59 -42.10
C ILE A 87 -1.68 -10.24 -41.12
N THR A 88 -1.43 -11.51 -40.76
CA THR A 88 -2.24 -12.19 -39.75
C THR A 88 -1.83 -11.75 -38.34
N VAL A 89 -2.75 -11.88 -37.38
CA VAL A 89 -2.47 -11.64 -35.95
C VAL A 89 -1.30 -12.48 -35.46
N ASP A 90 -1.19 -13.73 -35.90
CA ASP A 90 -0.09 -14.62 -35.53
C ASP A 90 1.26 -14.12 -36.05
N ASN A 91 1.33 -13.66 -37.31
CA ASN A 91 2.55 -13.10 -37.88
C ASN A 91 2.95 -11.79 -37.18
N PHE A 92 1.96 -10.93 -36.89
CA PHE A 92 2.18 -9.72 -36.11
C PHE A 92 2.74 -10.04 -34.71
N ALA A 93 2.13 -11.02 -34.03
CA ALA A 93 2.52 -11.40 -32.69
C ALA A 93 3.91 -12.04 -32.61
N GLU A 94 4.27 -12.86 -33.62
CA GLU A 94 5.58 -13.51 -33.72
C GLU A 94 6.73 -12.49 -33.70
N THR A 95 6.53 -11.31 -34.31
CA THR A 95 7.50 -10.19 -34.28
C THR A 95 7.85 -9.73 -32.86
N TYR A 96 6.92 -9.86 -31.92
CA TYR A 96 7.07 -9.40 -30.54
C TYR A 96 7.23 -10.53 -29.53
N LYS A 97 7.41 -11.77 -30.00
CA LYS A 97 7.73 -12.92 -29.16
C LYS A 97 9.15 -12.81 -28.62
N VAL A 98 9.30 -13.05 -27.32
CA VAL A 98 10.58 -12.95 -26.61
C VAL A 98 10.97 -14.31 -26.07
N ASP A 99 12.00 -14.89 -26.67
CA ASP A 99 12.63 -16.11 -26.19
C ASP A 99 13.63 -15.86 -25.06
N GLY A 100 13.80 -16.86 -24.21
CA GLY A 100 14.84 -16.84 -23.19
C GLY A 100 16.22 -17.10 -23.81
N PRO A 101 17.33 -16.78 -23.11
CA PRO A 101 18.68 -17.03 -23.60
C PRO A 101 18.96 -18.51 -23.93
N THR A 102 18.19 -19.43 -23.34
CA THR A 102 18.33 -20.88 -23.47
C THR A 102 17.01 -21.61 -23.72
N GLU A 103 15.91 -20.88 -23.92
CA GLU A 103 14.56 -21.44 -24.03
C GLU A 103 13.88 -20.83 -25.25
N TYR A 104 13.54 -21.68 -26.23
CA TYR A 104 12.65 -21.32 -27.32
C TYR A 104 11.22 -21.64 -26.88
N CYS A 105 10.32 -20.68 -27.00
CA CYS A 105 8.93 -20.89 -26.64
C CYS A 105 8.14 -21.44 -27.83
N GLU A 106 7.67 -22.68 -27.69
CA GLU A 106 6.77 -23.32 -28.65
C GLU A 106 5.31 -22.96 -28.31
N GLU A 107 4.59 -22.48 -29.31
CA GLU A 107 3.15 -22.24 -29.19
C GLU A 107 2.38 -23.56 -29.15
N PRO A 108 1.34 -23.69 -28.32
CA PRO A 108 0.49 -24.86 -28.32
C PRO A 108 -0.33 -24.92 -29.62
N GLU A 109 -0.60 -26.13 -30.11
CA GLU A 109 -1.57 -26.32 -31.19
C GLU A 109 -2.98 -25.92 -30.68
N ILE A 110 -3.46 -24.78 -31.16
CA ILE A 110 -4.76 -24.23 -30.76
C ILE A 110 -5.83 -24.87 -31.64
N GLN A 111 -6.84 -25.48 -31.02
CA GLN A 111 -7.99 -25.96 -31.77
C GLN A 111 -8.73 -24.77 -32.39
N PRO A 112 -9.20 -24.89 -33.65
CA PRO A 112 -9.96 -23.82 -34.28
C PRO A 112 -11.15 -23.43 -33.38
N LEU A 113 -11.43 -22.12 -33.27
CA LEU A 113 -12.61 -21.64 -32.56
C LEU A 113 -13.82 -22.40 -33.09
N LYS A 114 -14.44 -23.19 -32.21
CA LYS A 114 -15.74 -23.76 -32.51
C LYS A 114 -16.73 -22.59 -32.54
N ASP A 115 -17.52 -22.50 -33.60
CA ASP A 115 -18.67 -21.59 -33.64
C ASP A 115 -19.57 -21.91 -32.43
N CYS A 116 -19.51 -21.05 -31.42
CA CYS A 116 -19.97 -21.38 -30.07
C CYS A 116 -21.21 -20.56 -29.64
N ALA A 117 -21.45 -19.41 -30.26
CA ALA A 117 -22.53 -18.50 -29.89
C ALA A 117 -22.81 -17.46 -31.00
N ASP A 118 -24.05 -16.95 -31.04
CA ASP A 118 -24.49 -15.91 -31.97
C ASP A 118 -24.03 -14.53 -31.48
N LYS A 119 -23.32 -13.78 -32.34
CA LYS A 119 -22.84 -12.41 -32.10
C LYS A 119 -23.97 -11.48 -31.62
N GLN A 120 -25.19 -11.66 -32.12
CA GLN A 120 -26.34 -10.81 -31.78
C GLN A 120 -26.66 -10.85 -30.27
N ILE A 121 -26.44 -11.99 -29.61
CA ILE A 121 -26.68 -12.16 -28.18
C ILE A 121 -25.77 -11.22 -27.37
N PHE A 122 -24.52 -11.03 -27.80
CA PHE A 122 -23.57 -10.19 -27.10
C PHE A 122 -23.77 -8.70 -27.38
N GLU A 123 -24.17 -8.35 -28.61
CA GLU A 123 -24.58 -6.98 -28.94
C GLU A 123 -25.76 -6.53 -28.06
N ASP A 124 -26.74 -7.42 -27.83
CA ASP A 124 -27.89 -7.12 -26.97
C ASP A 124 -27.49 -6.88 -25.50
N ILE A 125 -26.44 -7.56 -25.02
CA ILE A 125 -25.90 -7.36 -23.65
C ILE A 125 -25.34 -5.94 -23.50
N PHE A 126 -24.55 -5.49 -24.48
CA PHE A 126 -23.93 -4.15 -24.45
C PHE A 126 -24.91 -3.04 -24.85
N ALA A 127 -26.02 -3.38 -25.50
CA ALA A 127 -27.15 -2.48 -25.76
C ALA A 127 -28.13 -2.36 -24.58
N PHE A 128 -27.92 -3.12 -23.49
CA PHE A 128 -28.78 -3.08 -22.31
C PHE A 128 -28.84 -1.68 -21.70
N SER A 129 -29.97 -1.34 -21.06
CA SER A 129 -30.23 0.02 -20.55
C SER A 129 -29.17 0.50 -19.54
N ALA A 130 -28.54 -0.43 -18.82
CA ALA A 130 -27.46 -0.09 -17.90
C ALA A 130 -26.21 0.48 -18.59
N PHE A 131 -26.05 0.22 -19.89
CA PHE A 131 -24.94 0.69 -20.72
C PHE A 131 -25.35 1.80 -21.70
N SER A 132 -26.51 2.43 -21.50
CA SER A 132 -27.04 3.45 -22.43
C SER A 132 -26.13 4.67 -22.65
N ASP A 133 -25.38 5.10 -21.62
CA ASP A 133 -24.35 6.17 -21.75
C ASP A 133 -22.98 5.65 -22.22
N CYS A 134 -22.82 4.33 -22.33
CA CYS A 134 -21.57 3.65 -22.70
C CYS A 134 -21.52 3.29 -24.18
N ALA A 135 -22.60 2.71 -24.72
CA ALA A 135 -22.67 2.25 -26.10
C ALA A 135 -22.28 3.32 -27.15
N PRO A 136 -22.59 4.63 -26.98
CA PRO A 136 -22.15 5.66 -27.92
C PRO A 136 -20.67 6.05 -27.83
N ARG A 137 -19.97 5.60 -26.78
CA ARG A 137 -18.58 6.00 -26.47
C ARG A 137 -17.55 4.93 -26.82
N LEU A 138 -18.01 3.68 -26.95
CA LEU A 138 -17.17 2.50 -27.10
C LEU A 138 -17.55 1.73 -28.36
N ASP A 139 -16.62 0.91 -28.85
CA ASP A 139 -16.88 -0.03 -29.93
C ASP A 139 -17.66 -1.25 -29.42
N VAL A 140 -18.98 -1.16 -29.43
CA VAL A 140 -19.87 -2.27 -29.05
C VAL A 140 -19.61 -3.52 -29.90
N VAL A 141 -19.23 -3.37 -31.17
CA VAL A 141 -19.04 -4.50 -32.08
C VAL A 141 -17.76 -5.25 -31.72
N GLY A 142 -16.65 -4.55 -31.52
CA GLY A 142 -15.38 -5.14 -31.09
C GLY A 142 -15.50 -5.84 -29.74
N PHE A 143 -16.19 -5.23 -28.76
CA PHE A 143 -16.46 -5.88 -27.48
C PHE A 143 -17.36 -7.11 -27.59
N SER A 144 -18.33 -7.11 -28.50
CA SER A 144 -19.20 -8.27 -28.74
C SER A 144 -18.42 -9.43 -29.35
N GLU A 145 -17.52 -9.16 -30.28
CA GLU A 145 -16.64 -10.17 -30.89
C GLU A 145 -15.66 -10.77 -29.88
N ALA A 146 -15.03 -9.92 -29.05
CA ALA A 146 -14.17 -10.37 -27.96
C ALA A 146 -14.94 -11.23 -26.94
N CYS A 147 -16.15 -10.80 -26.56
CA CYS A 147 -16.99 -11.55 -25.62
C CYS A 147 -17.40 -12.92 -26.17
N MET A 148 -17.77 -12.97 -27.46
CA MET A 148 -18.08 -14.22 -28.14
C MET A 148 -16.87 -15.16 -28.14
N ALA A 149 -15.68 -14.65 -28.47
CA ALA A 149 -14.45 -15.43 -28.47
C ALA A 149 -14.12 -15.99 -27.07
N ASP A 150 -14.21 -15.16 -26.02
CA ASP A 150 -13.98 -15.60 -24.63
C ASP A 150 -14.94 -16.72 -24.22
N MET A 151 -16.23 -16.59 -24.58
CA MET A 151 -17.24 -17.60 -24.30
C MET A 151 -16.96 -18.93 -25.01
N CYS A 152 -16.35 -18.92 -26.20
CA CYS A 152 -15.98 -20.14 -26.92
C CYS A 152 -14.89 -20.96 -26.19
N TYR A 153 -14.01 -20.29 -25.44
CA TYR A 153 -12.93 -20.95 -24.69
C TYR A 153 -13.32 -21.39 -23.29
N CYS A 154 -14.49 -20.99 -22.80
CA CYS A 154 -14.90 -21.28 -21.44
C CYS A 154 -15.63 -22.61 -21.32
N ALA A 155 -15.13 -23.46 -20.42
CA ALA A 155 -15.78 -24.73 -20.10
C ALA A 155 -17.11 -24.47 -19.38
N ASN A 156 -18.22 -25.00 -19.95
CA ASN A 156 -19.57 -25.04 -19.35
C ASN A 156 -20.16 -23.71 -18.88
N ASN A 157 -20.58 -22.81 -19.80
CA ASN A 157 -21.47 -21.66 -19.53
C ASN A 157 -21.19 -20.91 -18.21
N ASP A 158 -19.92 -20.81 -17.81
CA ASP A 158 -19.54 -20.15 -16.58
C ASP A 158 -19.69 -18.65 -16.78
N SER A 159 -20.63 -18.06 -16.03
CA SER A 159 -20.84 -16.61 -15.99
C SER A 159 -19.54 -15.85 -15.74
N SER A 160 -18.53 -16.46 -15.09
CA SER A 160 -17.25 -15.83 -14.79
C SER A 160 -16.51 -15.30 -16.03
N CYS A 161 -16.67 -15.95 -17.20
CA CYS A 161 -16.03 -15.49 -18.44
C CYS A 161 -16.74 -14.28 -19.02
N LEU A 162 -18.07 -14.36 -19.15
CA LEU A 162 -18.91 -13.24 -19.56
C LEU A 162 -18.68 -12.01 -18.67
N CYS A 163 -18.58 -12.21 -17.36
CA CYS A 163 -18.34 -11.14 -16.41
C CYS A 163 -17.03 -10.38 -16.68
N LYS A 164 -15.98 -11.03 -17.19
CA LYS A 164 -14.70 -10.35 -17.47
C LYS A 164 -14.86 -9.32 -18.58
N THR A 165 -15.46 -9.71 -19.70
CA THR A 165 -15.65 -8.82 -20.84
C THR A 165 -16.65 -7.70 -20.53
N ILE A 166 -17.75 -8.00 -19.80
CA ILE A 166 -18.69 -6.96 -19.37
C ILE A 166 -18.05 -5.99 -18.36
N SER A 167 -17.22 -6.49 -17.44
CA SER A 167 -16.47 -5.63 -16.50
C SER A 167 -15.52 -4.70 -17.25
N GLU A 168 -14.81 -5.21 -18.26
CA GLU A 168 -13.91 -4.40 -19.07
C GLU A 168 -14.68 -3.33 -19.87
N PHE A 169 -15.82 -3.67 -20.46
CA PHE A 169 -16.69 -2.69 -21.13
C PHE A 169 -17.15 -1.58 -20.17
N SER A 170 -17.59 -1.95 -18.96
CA SER A 170 -17.98 -1.00 -17.91
C SER A 170 -16.80 -0.10 -17.50
N ARG A 171 -15.61 -0.68 -17.31
CA ARG A 171 -14.38 0.05 -16.95
C ARG A 171 -13.98 1.04 -18.03
N GLN A 172 -14.01 0.63 -19.30
CA GLN A 172 -13.70 1.51 -20.43
C GLN A 172 -14.75 2.62 -20.59
N CYS A 173 -16.01 2.36 -20.26
CA CYS A 173 -17.05 3.38 -20.26
C CYS A 173 -16.74 4.47 -19.24
N VAL A 174 -16.40 4.09 -18.00
CA VAL A 174 -15.98 5.04 -16.95
C VAL A 174 -14.73 5.80 -17.38
N HIS A 175 -13.74 5.12 -17.96
CA HIS A 175 -12.52 5.75 -18.46
C HIS A 175 -12.80 6.79 -19.57
N ALA A 176 -13.76 6.52 -20.45
CA ALA A 176 -14.25 7.44 -21.47
C ALA A 176 -15.21 8.53 -20.93
N GLY A 177 -15.36 8.64 -19.61
CA GLY A 177 -16.22 9.62 -18.94
C GLY A 177 -17.72 9.32 -19.03
N GLY A 178 -18.10 8.08 -19.35
CA GLY A 178 -19.47 7.59 -19.27
C GLY A 178 -19.83 7.07 -17.88
N MET A 179 -21.13 6.87 -17.64
CA MET A 179 -21.67 6.40 -16.36
C MET A 179 -22.49 5.12 -16.55
N PRO A 180 -21.86 3.92 -16.46
CA PRO A 180 -22.61 2.68 -16.45
C PRO A 180 -23.52 2.63 -15.23
N GLN A 181 -24.76 2.20 -15.42
CA GLN A 181 -25.67 1.91 -14.31
C GLN A 181 -25.36 0.54 -13.72
N GLN A 182 -26.03 0.22 -12.61
CA GLN A 182 -25.90 -1.10 -11.98
C GLN A 182 -26.36 -2.23 -12.91
N TRP A 183 -25.41 -2.97 -13.47
CA TRP A 183 -25.65 -4.14 -14.33
C TRP A 183 -25.39 -5.47 -13.61
N ARG A 184 -24.64 -5.44 -12.49
CA ARG A 184 -24.41 -6.62 -11.63
C ARG A 184 -25.62 -6.88 -10.74
N SER A 185 -25.96 -8.15 -10.53
CA SER A 185 -27.03 -8.59 -9.63
C SER A 185 -26.56 -9.69 -8.70
N GLU A 186 -27.33 -10.03 -7.66
CA GLU A 186 -26.97 -11.02 -6.63
C GLU A 186 -26.47 -12.37 -7.21
N ASN A 187 -27.03 -12.79 -8.34
CA ASN A 187 -26.67 -14.05 -9.01
C ASN A 187 -25.87 -13.84 -10.31
N PHE A 188 -25.46 -12.62 -10.63
CA PHE A 188 -24.79 -12.30 -11.89
C PHE A 188 -23.65 -11.31 -11.67
N CYS A 189 -22.42 -11.80 -11.82
CA CYS A 189 -21.19 -11.01 -11.76
C CYS A 189 -20.98 -10.21 -10.46
N ARG A 190 -21.75 -10.46 -9.39
CA ARG A 190 -21.57 -9.83 -8.09
C ARG A 190 -20.82 -10.77 -7.15
N ASN A 191 -19.56 -10.45 -6.88
CA ASN A 191 -18.75 -11.13 -5.87
C ASN A 191 -18.13 -10.08 -4.94
N CYS A 192 -18.91 -9.55 -3.99
CA CYS A 192 -18.36 -8.73 -2.90
C CYS A 192 -18.41 -9.49 -1.58
N PRO A 193 -17.32 -9.47 -0.79
CA PRO A 193 -17.32 -10.10 0.51
C PRO A 193 -18.12 -9.26 1.52
N TYR A 194 -18.59 -9.92 2.58
CA TYR A 194 -19.31 -9.29 3.69
C TYR A 194 -20.54 -8.48 3.24
N ASN A 195 -20.74 -7.30 3.83
CA ASN A 195 -21.78 -6.33 3.56
C ASN A 195 -21.32 -5.20 2.61
N MET A 196 -20.35 -5.48 1.75
CA MET A 196 -19.85 -4.51 0.77
C MET A 196 -20.74 -4.44 -0.49
N GLU A 197 -20.68 -3.31 -1.17
CA GLU A 197 -21.40 -3.06 -2.42
C GLU A 197 -20.40 -2.85 -3.56
N PHE A 198 -20.69 -3.42 -4.73
CA PHE A 198 -19.85 -3.22 -5.90
C PHE A 198 -20.20 -1.88 -6.53
N LEU A 199 -19.21 -1.03 -6.78
CA LEU A 199 -19.36 0.18 -7.58
C LEU A 199 -18.42 0.13 -8.77
N GLU A 200 -18.93 0.48 -9.95
CA GLU A 200 -18.15 0.56 -11.19
C GLU A 200 -17.11 1.71 -11.17
N CYS A 201 -17.29 2.68 -10.27
CA CYS A 201 -16.35 3.77 -10.02
C CYS A 201 -16.38 4.12 -8.53
N SER A 202 -15.41 3.57 -7.80
CA SER A 202 -15.15 3.83 -6.39
C SER A 202 -13.73 4.39 -6.20
N SER A 203 -13.51 5.09 -5.09
CA SER A 203 -12.17 5.59 -4.75
C SER A 203 -11.16 4.45 -4.76
N ALA A 204 -10.02 4.65 -5.45
CA ALA A 204 -8.89 3.72 -5.39
C ALA A 204 -8.23 3.67 -3.99
N CYS A 205 -8.55 4.64 -3.14
CA CYS A 205 -8.15 4.71 -1.74
C CYS A 205 -9.38 4.42 -0.87
N PRO A 206 -9.60 3.15 -0.46
CA PRO A 206 -10.76 2.79 0.35
C PRO A 206 -10.61 3.34 1.77
N ASP A 207 -11.71 3.86 2.34
CA ASP A 207 -11.73 4.29 3.74
C ASP A 207 -11.75 3.07 4.66
N THR A 208 -10.82 3.04 5.61
CA THR A 208 -10.68 1.95 6.58
C THR A 208 -10.75 2.45 8.01
N CYS A 209 -10.87 1.55 8.98
CA CYS A 209 -10.81 1.93 10.40
C CYS A 209 -9.49 2.60 10.77
N SER A 210 -8.37 2.17 10.18
CA SER A 210 -7.06 2.81 10.41
C SER A 210 -6.91 4.15 9.68
N ASN A 211 -7.59 4.34 8.54
CA ASN A 211 -7.57 5.58 7.77
C ASN A 211 -8.98 5.93 7.22
N PRO A 212 -9.85 6.55 8.06
CA PRO A 212 -11.26 6.76 7.70
C PRO A 212 -11.53 7.81 6.63
N GLU A 213 -10.51 8.59 6.24
CA GLU A 213 -10.62 9.69 5.27
C GLU A 213 -9.66 9.52 4.09
N ALA A 214 -9.23 8.28 3.82
CA ALA A 214 -8.33 7.93 2.72
C ALA A 214 -8.84 8.42 1.37
N SER A 215 -10.15 8.34 1.14
CA SER A 215 -10.81 8.74 -0.10
C SER A 215 -10.75 10.25 -0.36
N GLN A 216 -10.65 11.08 0.68
CA GLN A 216 -10.68 12.55 0.55
C GLN A 216 -9.41 13.13 -0.06
N THR A 217 -8.29 12.41 0.02
CA THR A 217 -6.97 12.84 -0.47
C THR A 217 -6.45 11.91 -1.58
N CYS A 218 -7.35 11.14 -2.20
CA CYS A 218 -6.98 10.21 -3.25
C CYS A 218 -6.80 10.93 -4.59
N ASP A 219 -5.56 10.99 -5.06
CA ASP A 219 -5.21 11.60 -6.36
C ASP A 219 -5.35 10.62 -7.55
N SER A 220 -5.75 9.37 -7.28
CA SER A 220 -5.92 8.34 -8.30
C SER A 220 -7.32 8.37 -8.92
N HIS A 221 -7.40 8.00 -10.20
CA HIS A 221 -8.69 7.73 -10.84
C HIS A 221 -9.48 6.64 -10.10
N CYS A 222 -10.81 6.72 -10.17
CA CYS A 222 -11.64 5.69 -9.58
C CYS A 222 -11.41 4.32 -10.26
N ILE A 223 -11.66 3.27 -9.50
CA ILE A 223 -11.59 1.89 -9.94
C ILE A 223 -12.92 1.21 -9.68
N ASP A 224 -13.23 0.15 -10.43
CA ASP A 224 -14.34 -0.72 -10.10
C ASP A 224 -13.95 -1.60 -8.92
N SER A 225 -14.69 -1.51 -7.81
CA SER A 225 -14.34 -2.28 -6.61
C SER A 225 -15.52 -2.48 -5.67
N CYS A 226 -15.36 -3.43 -4.76
CA CYS A 226 -16.25 -3.55 -3.61
C CYS A 226 -15.90 -2.47 -2.58
N THR A 227 -16.86 -1.62 -2.26
CA THR A 227 -16.72 -0.53 -1.29
C THR A 227 -17.72 -0.69 -0.15
N CYS A 228 -17.44 -0.03 0.96
CA CYS A 228 -18.38 0.08 2.06
C CYS A 228 -19.51 1.06 1.73
N PRO A 229 -20.76 0.76 2.15
CA PRO A 229 -21.89 1.67 1.98
C PRO A 229 -21.63 3.05 2.62
N PRO A 230 -22.28 4.12 2.13
CA PRO A 230 -22.12 5.46 2.69
C PRO A 230 -22.31 5.52 4.21
N GLY A 231 -21.37 6.16 4.92
CA GLY A 231 -21.38 6.27 6.37
C GLY A 231 -20.71 5.10 7.12
N THR A 232 -20.08 4.18 6.40
CA THR A 232 -19.31 3.07 6.96
C THR A 232 -17.90 3.01 6.34
N VAL A 233 -16.96 2.37 7.04
CA VAL A 233 -15.57 2.15 6.62
C VAL A 233 -15.22 0.66 6.74
N TYR A 234 -14.22 0.21 5.99
CA TYR A 234 -13.79 -1.19 6.07
C TYR A 234 -12.96 -1.44 7.33
N ASP A 235 -13.33 -2.45 8.10
CA ASP A 235 -12.57 -2.90 9.25
C ASP A 235 -11.33 -3.70 8.81
N ASP A 236 -10.24 -2.99 8.57
CA ASP A 236 -8.94 -3.54 8.20
C ASP A 236 -8.17 -4.17 9.39
N ILE A 237 -8.69 -4.00 10.61
CA ILE A 237 -8.07 -4.46 11.86
C ILE A 237 -8.55 -5.86 12.23
N SER A 238 -9.87 -6.06 12.35
CA SER A 238 -10.47 -7.36 12.69
C SER A 238 -11.04 -8.11 11.49
N LYS A 239 -11.14 -7.44 10.33
CA LYS A 239 -11.64 -8.00 9.05
C LYS A 239 -13.09 -8.47 9.15
N SER A 240 -13.92 -7.72 9.87
CA SER A 240 -15.34 -8.02 10.08
C SER A 240 -16.27 -7.51 8.97
N GLY A 241 -15.78 -6.69 8.05
CA GLY A 241 -16.56 -6.07 6.97
C GLY A 241 -16.69 -4.56 7.15
N CYS A 242 -17.82 -3.99 6.77
CA CYS A 242 -18.07 -2.56 6.88
C CYS A 242 -18.75 -2.21 8.21
N VAL A 243 -18.14 -1.29 8.95
CA VAL A 243 -18.59 -0.83 10.27
C VAL A 243 -18.67 0.70 10.30
N LYS A 244 -19.40 1.28 11.25
CA LYS A 244 -19.34 2.73 11.44
C LYS A 244 -17.99 3.12 12.02
N VAL A 245 -17.49 4.33 11.71
CA VAL A 245 -16.22 4.83 12.25
C VAL A 245 -16.15 4.73 13.78
N LYS A 246 -17.26 5.02 14.48
CA LYS A 246 -17.35 4.91 15.94
C LYS A 246 -17.28 3.48 16.48
N GLU A 247 -17.53 2.49 15.64
CA GLU A 247 -17.50 1.07 15.98
C GLU A 247 -16.14 0.42 15.64
N CYS A 248 -15.21 1.19 15.06
CA CYS A 248 -13.89 0.69 14.70
C CYS A 248 -13.11 0.16 15.92
N PRO A 249 -12.56 -1.06 15.84
CA PRO A 249 -11.76 -1.62 16.91
C PRO A 249 -10.36 -0.97 16.93
N CYS A 250 -9.66 -1.07 18.05
CA CYS A 250 -8.26 -0.64 18.17
C CYS A 250 -7.32 -1.83 18.23
N ALA A 251 -6.12 -1.70 17.67
CA ALA A 251 -5.05 -2.68 17.80
C ALA A 251 -3.93 -2.16 18.71
N HIS A 252 -3.45 -2.99 19.64
CA HIS A 252 -2.25 -2.73 20.43
C HIS A 252 -1.54 -4.02 20.81
N ASN A 253 -0.22 -4.10 20.55
CA ASN A 253 0.63 -5.27 20.82
C ASN A 253 0.04 -6.60 20.30
N GLY A 254 -0.49 -6.59 19.09
CA GLY A 254 -1.07 -7.78 18.44
C GLY A 254 -2.43 -8.22 19.00
N ARG A 255 -3.05 -7.44 19.90
CA ARG A 255 -4.41 -7.67 20.40
C ARG A 255 -5.37 -6.65 19.83
N VAL A 256 -6.60 -7.08 19.58
CA VAL A 256 -7.71 -6.26 19.09
C VAL A 256 -8.66 -5.99 20.24
N TYR A 257 -9.08 -4.73 20.37
CA TYR A 257 -9.96 -4.21 21.40
C TYR A 257 -11.20 -3.61 20.75
N SER A 258 -12.39 -3.91 21.28
CA SER A 258 -13.62 -3.33 20.75
C SER A 258 -13.70 -1.83 21.06
N SER A 259 -14.40 -1.05 20.23
CA SER A 259 -14.68 0.35 20.56
C SER A 259 -15.42 0.46 21.90
N GLY A 260 -14.96 1.35 22.79
CA GLY A 260 -15.44 1.47 24.18
C GLY A 260 -14.78 0.51 25.18
N GLU A 261 -13.97 -0.44 24.72
CA GLU A 261 -13.14 -1.26 25.59
C GLU A 261 -11.86 -0.50 25.99
N SER A 262 -11.58 -0.44 27.29
CA SER A 262 -10.43 0.32 27.83
C SER A 262 -10.47 1.81 27.43
N VAL A 263 -9.46 2.30 26.70
CA VAL A 263 -9.36 3.67 26.19
C VAL A 263 -9.41 3.73 24.66
N CYS A 264 -10.00 2.70 24.03
CA CYS A 264 -10.28 2.66 22.60
C CYS A 264 -11.59 3.40 22.29
N ASP A 265 -11.54 4.38 21.39
CA ASP A 265 -12.72 5.10 20.89
C ASP A 265 -12.61 5.26 19.36
N GLY A 266 -13.47 4.54 18.63
CA GLY A 266 -13.57 4.64 17.16
C GLY A 266 -12.24 4.42 16.43
N GLY A 267 -11.50 3.37 16.79
CA GLY A 267 -10.20 3.05 16.18
C GLY A 267 -9.01 3.85 16.73
N GLN A 268 -9.24 4.81 17.62
CA GLN A 268 -8.20 5.65 18.22
C GLN A 268 -8.00 5.37 19.70
N TRP A 269 -6.75 5.47 20.15
CA TRP A 269 -6.40 5.36 21.57
C TRP A 269 -6.44 6.71 22.26
N THR A 270 -7.30 6.85 23.27
CA THR A 270 -7.30 8.01 24.17
C THR A 270 -6.24 7.80 25.25
N CYS A 271 -5.03 8.29 24.98
CA CYS A 271 -3.92 8.20 25.94
C CYS A 271 -4.02 9.31 26.99
N THR A 272 -3.69 8.97 28.24
CA THR A 272 -3.51 9.94 29.32
C THR A 272 -2.06 9.96 29.75
N GLU A 273 -1.51 11.16 29.94
CA GLU A 273 -0.20 11.31 30.57
C GLU A 273 -0.32 10.90 32.03
N LYS A 274 0.57 10.01 32.48
CA LYS A 274 0.72 9.64 33.89
C LYS A 274 2.14 9.96 34.33
N ASP A 275 2.26 10.41 35.56
CA ASP A 275 3.57 10.62 36.18
C ASP A 275 4.26 9.27 36.37
N CYS A 276 5.24 9.01 35.52
CA CYS A 276 6.07 7.82 35.57
C CYS A 276 7.47 8.20 36.08
N PRO A 277 8.09 7.38 36.95
CA PRO A 277 9.46 7.61 37.37
C PRO A 277 10.41 7.51 36.16
N VAL A 278 11.36 8.43 36.09
CA VAL A 278 12.46 8.42 35.11
C VAL A 278 13.75 7.96 35.79
N THR A 279 14.60 7.25 35.05
CA THR A 279 15.84 6.67 35.57
C THR A 279 17.02 7.16 34.74
N CYS A 280 18.08 7.62 35.41
CA CYS A 280 19.41 7.80 34.83
C CYS A 280 20.31 6.68 35.37
N SER A 281 21.09 6.02 34.51
CA SER A 281 21.98 4.93 34.89
C SER A 281 23.42 5.19 34.45
N VAL A 282 24.38 4.63 35.19
CA VAL A 282 25.78 4.53 34.81
C VAL A 282 26.17 3.06 34.83
N GLU A 283 26.54 2.53 33.67
CA GLU A 283 26.83 1.11 33.44
C GLU A 283 28.28 0.93 32.98
N GLY A 284 28.97 -0.11 33.44
CA GLY A 284 30.34 -0.41 33.02
C GLY A 284 31.38 0.68 33.33
N GLY A 285 31.07 1.62 34.24
CA GLY A 285 31.96 2.70 34.68
C GLY A 285 32.01 3.94 33.77
N ALA A 286 31.65 3.82 32.49
CA ALA A 286 31.74 4.92 31.53
C ALA A 286 30.50 5.08 30.64
N HIS A 287 29.50 4.21 30.70
CA HIS A 287 28.28 4.33 29.88
C HIS A 287 27.18 5.01 30.68
N ILE A 288 26.77 6.20 30.26
CA ILE A 288 25.71 6.98 30.91
C ILE A 288 24.45 6.89 30.06
N ASN A 289 23.33 6.59 30.69
CA ASN A 289 21.99 6.75 30.14
C ASN A 289 21.28 7.88 30.90
N THR A 290 20.89 8.95 30.22
CA THR A 290 20.24 10.13 30.83
C THR A 290 18.76 9.88 31.13
N PHE A 291 18.12 10.77 31.90
CA PHE A 291 16.69 10.65 32.26
C PHE A 291 15.73 10.66 31.05
N ASP A 292 16.15 11.24 29.93
CA ASP A 292 15.44 11.29 28.64
C ASP A 292 15.86 10.18 27.66
N GLY A 293 16.64 9.18 28.14
CA GLY A 293 16.99 7.99 27.36
C GLY A 293 18.17 8.16 26.39
N LYS A 294 18.95 9.23 26.53
CA LYS A 294 20.15 9.44 25.70
C LYS A 294 21.33 8.67 26.29
N VAL A 295 21.96 7.85 25.44
CA VAL A 295 23.12 7.03 25.83
C VAL A 295 24.41 7.68 25.33
N TYR A 296 25.42 7.78 26.19
CA TYR A 296 26.76 8.22 25.82
C TYR A 296 27.84 7.54 26.65
N THR A 297 29.08 7.56 26.15
CA THR A 297 30.25 7.05 26.88
C THR A 297 31.16 8.20 27.28
N PHE A 298 31.60 8.22 28.54
CA PHE A 298 32.49 9.23 29.07
C PHE A 298 33.54 8.59 29.98
N HIS A 299 34.80 8.71 29.59
CA HIS A 299 35.95 8.24 30.35
C HIS A 299 36.58 9.42 31.09
N GLY A 300 36.15 9.66 32.33
CA GLY A 300 36.71 10.69 33.20
C GLY A 300 37.32 10.09 34.46
N ASP A 301 38.32 10.77 35.03
CA ASP A 301 39.08 10.36 36.21
C ASP A 301 38.95 11.35 37.39
N CYS A 302 37.94 12.22 37.33
CA CYS A 302 37.63 13.23 38.35
C CYS A 302 36.28 12.94 39.03
N SER A 303 35.95 13.72 40.06
CA SER A 303 34.60 13.73 40.63
C SER A 303 33.65 14.55 39.75
N TYR A 304 32.55 13.94 39.32
CA TYR A 304 31.53 14.58 38.46
C TYR A 304 30.17 14.63 39.16
N VAL A 305 29.40 15.68 38.88
CA VAL A 305 28.01 15.81 39.32
C VAL A 305 27.10 15.12 38.31
N LEU A 306 26.48 14.01 38.70
CA LEU A 306 25.55 13.26 37.85
C LEU A 306 24.17 13.91 37.77
N THR A 307 23.65 14.42 38.90
CA THR A 307 22.39 15.16 38.93
C THR A 307 22.32 16.08 40.15
N THR A 308 21.64 17.21 40.00
CA THR A 308 21.35 18.16 41.09
C THR A 308 20.01 18.86 40.83
N VAL A 309 19.28 19.20 41.89
CA VAL A 309 18.02 19.94 41.78
C VAL A 309 18.32 21.43 41.68
N LEU A 310 17.99 22.04 40.55
CA LEU A 310 18.09 23.49 40.37
C LEU A 310 16.89 24.17 41.01
N ASN A 311 17.08 24.84 42.15
CA ASN A 311 16.06 25.76 42.67
C ASN A 311 16.07 27.05 41.84
N HIS A 312 14.97 27.33 41.15
CA HIS A 312 14.81 28.50 40.27
C HIS A 312 14.80 29.86 40.99
N THR A 313 15.16 29.96 42.27
CA THR A 313 15.09 31.25 42.98
C THR A 313 16.35 32.09 42.88
N HIS A 314 17.53 31.55 42.56
CA HIS A 314 18.73 32.40 42.40
C HIS A 314 19.81 31.78 41.49
N THR A 315 19.71 31.97 40.18
CA THR A 315 20.89 31.96 39.30
C THR A 315 20.63 32.80 38.05
N ARG A 316 21.19 34.02 38.04
CA ARG A 316 21.57 34.68 36.79
C ARG A 316 22.83 33.97 36.30
N ALA A 317 22.70 33.05 35.36
CA ALA A 317 23.80 32.63 34.50
C ALA A 317 23.22 32.27 33.13
N ALA A 318 23.91 32.77 32.11
CA ALA A 318 23.42 32.92 30.75
C ALA A 318 23.30 31.59 29.99
N SER A 319 22.09 31.23 29.63
CA SER A 319 21.77 30.57 28.36
C SER A 319 20.26 30.59 28.16
N ASN A 320 19.82 31.21 27.05
CA ASN A 320 18.43 31.23 26.63
C ASN A 320 18.00 29.81 26.22
N TYR A 321 17.48 29.03 27.16
CA TYR A 321 16.67 27.85 26.83
C TYR A 321 15.40 27.89 27.66
N TYR A 322 14.29 28.19 26.98
CA TYR A 322 12.95 28.14 27.53
C TYR A 322 12.60 26.69 27.85
N PHE A 323 12.69 26.28 29.12
CA PHE A 323 12.16 25.00 29.58
C PHE A 323 10.68 25.16 29.92
N HIS A 324 9.82 24.68 29.02
CA HIS A 324 8.37 24.66 29.20
C HIS A 324 7.95 23.30 29.75
N ARG A 325 8.18 23.06 31.06
CA ARG A 325 7.53 22.06 31.95
C ARG A 325 8.39 21.92 33.22
N GLN A 326 7.81 22.10 34.41
CA GLN A 326 8.49 21.86 35.68
C GLN A 326 8.61 20.34 35.91
N VAL A 327 9.81 19.78 35.79
CA VAL A 327 10.11 18.39 36.16
C VAL A 327 10.40 18.37 37.65
N ILE A 328 9.45 17.88 38.46
CA ILE A 328 9.63 17.73 39.91
C ILE A 328 10.25 16.36 40.16
N VAL A 329 11.53 16.35 40.55
CA VAL A 329 12.24 15.12 40.92
C VAL A 329 11.80 14.71 42.34
N HIS A 330 10.88 13.75 42.45
CA HIS A 330 10.35 13.28 43.74
C HIS A 330 11.31 12.35 44.50
N SER A 331 12.08 11.52 43.77
CA SER A 331 13.11 10.63 44.32
C SER A 331 14.14 10.31 43.23
N VAL A 332 15.39 10.09 43.64
CA VAL A 332 16.47 9.60 42.78
C VAL A 332 16.87 8.24 43.29
N THR A 333 16.68 7.20 42.48
CA THR A 333 17.15 5.85 42.77
C THR A 333 18.44 5.61 42.01
N LEU A 334 19.54 5.42 42.73
CA LEU A 334 20.85 5.13 42.14
C LEU A 334 21.11 3.62 42.21
N SER A 335 21.19 2.97 41.05
CA SER A 335 21.57 1.56 40.93
C SER A 335 22.99 1.46 40.40
N LEU A 336 23.92 1.00 41.23
CA LEU A 336 25.34 0.86 40.87
C LEU A 336 25.70 -0.62 40.80
N TYR A 337 26.26 -1.03 39.66
CA TYR A 337 26.67 -2.41 39.40
C TYR A 337 28.20 -2.50 39.38
N SER A 338 28.84 -2.35 40.55
CA SER A 338 30.26 -2.68 40.87
C SER A 338 30.71 -1.90 42.14
N GLN A 339 32.02 -1.88 42.45
CA GLN A 339 32.64 -1.18 43.59
C GLN A 339 32.56 0.36 43.45
N SER A 340 31.36 0.92 43.44
CA SER A 340 31.13 2.36 43.34
C SER A 340 30.95 2.96 44.73
N VAL A 341 31.64 4.06 45.03
CA VAL A 341 31.49 4.77 46.32
C VAL A 341 30.50 5.92 46.12
N VAL A 342 29.36 5.86 46.81
CA VAL A 342 28.37 6.95 46.77
C VAL A 342 28.60 7.87 47.97
N SER A 343 28.78 9.15 47.72
CA SER A 343 28.80 10.19 48.75
C SER A 343 27.59 11.09 48.54
N TYR A 344 26.71 11.26 49.52
CA TYR A 344 25.64 12.25 49.42
C TYR A 344 25.94 13.43 50.36
N THR A 345 25.51 14.62 49.97
CA THR A 345 25.64 15.81 50.81
C THR A 345 24.30 16.52 50.88
N HIS A 346 23.76 16.58 52.09
CA HIS A 346 22.57 17.35 52.42
C HIS A 346 23.02 18.73 52.90
N THR A 347 22.45 19.83 52.40
CA THR A 347 22.94 21.19 52.70
C THR A 347 22.65 21.68 54.13
N HIS A 348 22.10 20.83 55.00
CA HIS A 348 22.17 21.03 56.44
C HIS A 348 22.71 19.77 57.13
N THR A 349 23.95 19.92 57.60
CA THR A 349 24.72 19.08 58.56
C THR A 349 25.13 17.66 58.12
N HIS A 350 26.46 17.47 58.11
CA HIS A 350 27.26 16.23 57.99
C HIS A 350 27.28 15.48 56.66
N THR A 351 28.49 15.38 56.08
CA THR A 351 28.84 14.47 54.99
C THR A 351 28.92 13.04 55.52
N HIS A 352 28.09 12.13 55.00
CA HIS A 352 28.17 10.71 55.32
C HIS A 352 28.68 9.95 54.08
N THR A 353 29.82 9.28 54.24
CA THR A 353 30.42 8.42 53.21
C THR A 353 30.09 6.97 53.53
N TYR A 354 29.39 6.27 52.64
CA TYR A 354 29.08 4.85 52.81
C TYR A 354 29.81 4.02 51.76
N THR A 355 30.59 3.03 52.21
CA THR A 355 31.17 1.97 51.38
C THR A 355 30.30 0.74 51.50
N HIS A 356 29.44 0.47 50.52
CA HIS A 356 28.60 -0.73 50.50
C HIS A 356 29.24 -1.82 49.63
N THR A 357 29.45 -3.01 50.22
CA THR A 357 30.05 -4.17 49.53
C THR A 357 29.06 -5.23 49.07
N HIS A 358 27.74 -5.13 49.32
CA HIS A 358 26.71 -5.95 48.66
C HIS A 358 25.30 -5.35 48.91
N ILE A 359 24.40 -5.48 47.91
CA ILE A 359 23.27 -4.57 47.64
C ILE A 359 21.97 -4.93 48.40
N GLN A 360 21.36 -3.94 49.08
CA GLN A 360 19.91 -3.74 49.14
C GLN A 360 19.58 -2.33 48.62
N PRO A 361 18.45 -2.12 47.92
CA PRO A 361 18.07 -0.80 47.40
C PRO A 361 17.82 0.16 48.57
N THR A 362 18.69 1.15 48.73
CA THR A 362 18.55 2.16 49.79
C THR A 362 17.67 3.28 49.26
N VAL A 363 16.42 3.32 49.72
CA VAL A 363 15.47 4.39 49.38
C VAL A 363 15.88 5.66 50.14
N CYS A 364 16.45 6.64 49.44
CA CYS A 364 16.72 7.96 50.03
C CYS A 364 15.39 8.72 50.18
N ARG A 365 14.90 8.87 51.42
CA ARG A 365 13.75 9.75 51.71
C ARG A 365 14.18 11.21 51.68
N SER A 366 13.39 12.03 50.98
CA SER A 366 13.71 13.41 50.61
C SER A 366 13.54 14.44 51.73
N GLY A 367 14.51 15.35 51.82
CA GLY A 367 14.41 16.70 52.36
C GLY A 367 14.77 17.73 51.27
N PRO A 368 14.51 19.03 51.46
CA PRO A 368 14.42 20.02 50.38
C PRO A 368 15.73 20.34 49.62
N PHE A 369 16.86 19.72 49.97
CA PHE A 369 18.15 19.97 49.31
C PHE A 369 19.08 18.74 49.41
N THR A 370 19.12 17.89 48.38
CA THR A 370 19.99 16.70 48.37
C THR A 370 20.82 16.65 47.09
N THR A 371 22.15 16.54 47.23
CA THR A 371 23.10 16.31 46.10
C THR A 371 23.78 14.96 46.29
N CYS A 372 23.82 14.14 45.24
CA CYS A 372 24.50 12.83 45.25
C CYS A 372 25.77 12.88 44.38
N TYR A 373 26.88 12.40 44.95
CA TYR A 373 28.19 12.25 44.33
C TYR A 373 28.53 10.76 44.21
N VAL A 374 29.27 10.40 43.17
CA VAL A 374 29.91 9.08 43.06
C VAL A 374 31.42 9.31 42.95
N LEU A 375 32.17 8.68 43.85
CA LEU A 375 33.63 8.58 43.82
C LEU A 375 33.98 7.27 43.08
N PHE A 376 34.79 7.38 42.04
CA PHE A 376 35.36 6.26 41.30
C PHE A 376 36.81 6.06 41.69
#